data_AF-A0A3N5M432-F1
#
_entry.id   AF-A0A3N5M432-F1
#
_cell.length_a   1.000
_cell.length_b   1.000
_cell.length_c   1.000
_cell.angle_alpha   90.00
_cell.angle_beta   90.00
_cell.angle_gamma   90.00
#
_symmetry.space_group_name_H-M   'P 1'
#
loop_
_entity.id
_entity.type
_entity.pdbx_description
1 polymer ?
#
loop_
_entity_poly.entity_id
_entity_poly.type
_entity_poly.pdbx_seq_one_letter_code
_entity_poly.pdbx_strand_id
1 'polypeptide(L)' 'MHETAFILIELGAILLGLAVLARLAGMVGLSPIPLYLLAGLAIGEGGILPVVTAEGFIEIGASI' A
#
# COMPACT_ATOMS: atom_id res chain seq x y z
N MET A 1 -7.88 -18.48 -11.65
CA MET A 1 -7.51 -17.61 -12.79
C MET A 1 -7.88 -16.14 -12.53
N HIS A 2 -9.14 -15.82 -12.20
CA HIS A 2 -9.54 -14.44 -11.86
C HIS A 2 -8.93 -13.92 -10.55
N GLU A 3 -8.86 -14.76 -9.52
CA GLU A 3 -8.34 -14.40 -8.19
C GLU A 3 -6.84 -14.07 -8.21
N THR A 4 -6.03 -14.87 -8.88
CA THR A 4 -4.60 -14.59 -9.08
C THR A 4 -4.36 -13.28 -9.82
N ALA A 5 -5.16 -12.99 -10.85
CA ALA A 5 -5.07 -11.72 -11.57
C ALA A 5 -5.42 -10.53 -10.66
N PHE A 6 -6.42 -10.69 -9.81
CA PHE A 6 -6.81 -9.66 -8.84
C PHE A 6 -5.69 -9.39 -7.83
N ILE A 7 -5.09 -10.43 -7.25
CA ILE A 7 -3.95 -10.30 -6.31
C ILE A 7 -2.77 -9.57 -6.96
N LEU A 8 -2.45 -9.87 -8.22
CA LEU A 8 -1.37 -9.17 -8.94
C LEU A 8 -1.69 -7.69 -9.17
N ILE A 9 -2.96 -7.36 -9.39
CA ILE A 9 -3.41 -5.96 -9.50
C ILE A 9 -3.30 -5.25 -8.14
N GLU A 10 -3.73 -5.88 -7.04
CA GLU A 10 -3.58 -5.34 -5.69
C GLU A 10 -2.12 -5.06 -5.35
N LEU A 11 -1.24 -6.04 -5.59
CA LEU A 11 0.20 -5.88 -5.41
C LEU A 11 0.76 -4.74 -6.27
N GLY A 12 0.39 -4.69 -7.55
CA GLY A 12 0.82 -3.63 -8.47
C GLY A 12 0.35 -2.24 -8.01
N ALA A 13 -0.87 -2.14 -7.51
CA ALA A 13 -1.43 -0.89 -6.98
C ALA A 13 -0.68 -0.43 -5.70
N ILE A 14 -0.36 -1.35 -4.79
CA ILE A 14 0.45 -1.06 -3.60
C ILE A 14 1.84 -0.56 -4.00
N LEU A 15 2.54 -1.28 -4.89
CA LEU A 15 3.87 -0.90 -5.36
C LEU A 15 3.85 0.46 -6.07
N LEU A 16 2.84 0.72 -6.90
CA LEU A 16 2.68 2.01 -7.57
C LEU A 16 2.45 3.14 -6.56
N GLY A 17 1.58 2.94 -5.57
CA GLY A 17 1.32 3.91 -4.51
C GLY A 17 2.59 4.24 -3.71
N LEU A 18 3.34 3.21 -3.30
CA LEU A 18 4.62 3.39 -2.61
C LEU A 18 5.64 4.12 -3.49
N ALA A 19 5.74 3.78 -4.78
CA ALA A 19 6.65 4.46 -5.71
C ALA A 19 6.30 5.95 -5.87
N VAL A 20 5.01 6.30 -5.96
CA VAL A 20 4.54 7.69 -5.98
C VAL A 20 4.93 8.41 -4.69
N LEU A 21 4.69 7.81 -3.52
CA LEU A 21 5.07 8.41 -2.24
C LEU A 21 6.59 8.62 -2.12
N ALA A 22 7.41 7.64 -2.54
CA ALA A 22 8.86 7.82 -2.58
C ALA A 22 9.29 8.95 -3.52
N ARG A 23 8.64 9.06 -4.68
CA ARG A 23 8.92 10.14 -5.63
C ARG A 23 8.59 11.51 -5.02
N LEU A 24 7.44 11.63 -4.36
CA LEU A 24 7.04 12.85 -3.66
C LEU A 24 7.99 13.21 -2.51
N ALA A 25 8.41 12.22 -1.70
CA ALA A 25 9.40 12.42 -0.65
C ALA A 25 10.72 12.95 -1.22
N GLY A 26 11.21 12.34 -2.29
CA GLY A 26 12.43 12.77 -2.98
C GLY A 26 12.32 14.18 -3.57
N MET A 27 11.13 14.58 -4.04
CA MET A 27 10.89 15.95 -4.52
C MET A 27 11.04 17.02 -3.42
N VAL A 28 10.70 16.68 -2.18
CA VAL A 28 10.77 17.63 -1.04
C VAL A 28 12.03 17.43 -0.17
N GLY A 29 12.96 16.55 -0.57
CA GLY A 29 14.18 16.25 0.19
C GLY A 29 13.95 15.44 1.46
N LEU A 30 12.81 14.77 1.59
CA LEU A 30 12.47 13.93 2.73
C LEU A 30 12.81 12.47 2.43
N SER A 31 13.13 11.71 3.48
CA SER A 31 13.11 10.25 3.42
C SER A 31 11.70 9.75 3.01
N PRO A 32 11.56 8.69 2.20
CA PRO A 32 10.27 8.07 1.91
C PRO A 32 9.55 7.49 3.15
N ILE A 33 10.31 7.13 4.20
CA ILE A 33 9.80 6.38 5.35
C ILE A 33 8.65 7.13 6.07
N PRO A 34 8.78 8.42 6.45
CA PRO A 34 7.67 9.17 7.04
C PRO A 34 6.38 9.15 6.21
N LEU A 35 6.46 9.26 4.88
CA LEU A 35 5.26 9.23 4.04
C LEU A 35 4.63 7.85 3.99
N TYR A 36 5.44 6.78 3.97
CA TYR A 36 4.92 5.41 4.06
C TYR A 36 4.19 5.16 5.38
N LEU A 37 4.76 5.62 6.50
CA LEU A 37 4.13 5.48 7.81
C LEU A 37 2.85 6.29 7.93
N LEU A 38 2.82 7.52 7.41
CA LEU A 38 1.61 8.34 7.38
C LEU A 38 0.51 7.72 6.51
N ALA A 39 0.86 7.19 5.34
CA ALA A 39 -0.08 6.47 4.50
C ALA A 39 -0.61 5.22 5.22
N GLY A 40 0.27 4.41 5.81
CA GLY A 40 -0.11 3.23 6.59
C GLY A 40 -1.00 3.56 7.79
N LEU A 41 -0.74 4.66 8.50
CA LEU A 41 -1.57 5.11 9.63
C LEU A 41 -2.92 5.68 9.17
N ALA A 42 -2.94 6.40 8.05
CA ALA A 42 -4.17 6.98 7.52
C ALA A 42 -5.12 5.90 6.98
N ILE A 43 -4.57 4.81 6.47
CA ILE A 43 -5.30 3.74 5.79
C ILE A 43 -5.54 2.54 6.73
N GLY A 44 -4.67 2.28 7.71
CA GLY A 44 -4.77 1.15 8.65
C GLY A 44 -5.95 1.20 9.62
N GLU A 45 -6.04 0.19 10.49
CA GLU A 45 -7.13 0.08 11.48
C GLU A 45 -7.24 1.34 12.36
N GLY A 46 -8.45 1.90 12.44
CA GLY A 46 -8.71 3.16 13.15
C GLY A 46 -8.26 4.43 12.40
N GLY A 47 -7.79 4.28 11.16
CA GLY A 47 -7.41 5.37 10.27
C GLY A 47 -8.60 6.17 9.71
N ILE A 48 -8.26 7.13 8.86
CA ILE A 48 -9.20 8.09 8.26
C ILE A 48 -9.82 7.56 6.95
N LEU A 49 -9.16 6.59 6.32
CA LEU A 49 -9.61 5.93 5.10
C LEU A 49 -9.68 4.42 5.36
N PRO A 50 -10.87 3.78 5.40
CA PRO A 50 -10.96 2.34 5.56
C PRO A 50 -10.27 1.62 4.39
N VAL A 51 -9.36 0.68 4.67
CA VAL A 51 -8.78 -0.20 3.63
C VAL A 51 -9.90 -1.06 3.06
N VAL A 52 -10.12 -1.00 1.74
CA VAL A 52 -11.04 -1.91 1.03
C VAL A 52 -10.29 -2.74 -0.02
N THR A 53 -8.99 -2.51 -0.25
CA THR A 53 -8.32 -2.88 -1.52
C THR A 53 -7.11 -3.80 -1.40
N ALA A 54 -6.82 -4.41 -0.25
CA ALA A 54 -5.65 -5.29 -0.10
C ALA A 54 -5.90 -6.53 0.78
N GLU A 55 -7.15 -6.85 1.08
CA GLU A 55 -7.51 -7.93 2.02
C GLU A 55 -7.00 -9.29 1.52
N GLY A 56 -7.17 -9.59 0.22
CA GLY A 56 -6.70 -10.84 -0.38
C GLY A 56 -5.18 -10.97 -0.45
N PHE A 57 -4.46 -9.91 -0.82
CA PHE A 57 -3.00 -9.90 -0.76
C PHE A 57 -2.47 -10.09 0.68
N ILE A 58 -3.05 -9.37 1.65
CA ILE A 58 -2.64 -9.45 3.06
C ILE A 58 -2.91 -10.84 3.63
N GLU A 59 -4.08 -11.42 3.36
CA GLU A 59 -4.46 -12.75 3.83
C GLU A 59 -3.51 -13.83 3.31
N ILE A 60 -3.19 -13.82 2.02
CA ILE A 60 -2.21 -14.76 1.44
C ILE A 60 -0.84 -14.55 2.07
N GLY A 61 -0.36 -13.30 2.18
CA GLY A 61 0.92 -12.99 2.80
C GLY A 61 1.01 -13.38 4.29
N ALA A 62 -0.10 -13.32 5.01
CA ALA A 62 -0.19 -13.71 6.42
C ALA A 62 -0.31 -15.24 6.61
N SER A 63 -0.63 -15.98 5.55
CA SER A 63 -0.76 -17.44 5.57
C SER A 63 0.57 -18.20 5.38
N ILE A 64 1.67 -17.48 5.10
CA ILE A 64 3.01 -18.02 4.79
C ILE A 64 3.98 -17.88 5.95
#